data_AF-A0A9N8HP28-F1
#
_entry.id   AF-A0A9N8HP28-F1
#
_cell.length_a   1.000
_cell.length_b   1.000
_cell.length_c   1.000
_cell.angle_alpha   90.00
_cell.angle_beta   90.00
_cell.angle_gamma   90.00
#
_symmetry.space_group_name_H-M   'P 1'
#
loop_
_entity.id
_entity.type
_entity.pdbx_description
1 polymer ?
#
loop_
_entity_poly.entity_id
_entity_poly.type
_entity_poly.pdbx_seq_one_letter_code
_entity_poly.pdbx_strand_id
1 'polypeptide(L)'
;MCLSNPSTAGEELRHRKSGSVSPTSVISETSFPIQQLQEKEEVKQQKPTNVRDKNAIQKLFTSKEESHVFHVHKILGVTALISYVYRFAHLGDNDGNFGPNIGTLVFIFHHWFLNGSSFVFAIPHRRIRDGGFRIWPEYRWHSLMFATRNLAGMLLIWYEQTRQVTQPHYFMDWLIVLGTCAGADYGSYLQGDSRSNTVRGTTYSDPYGKWFASEMQFNLTALSLIGARRYTMHLVGVVIIQLNSFLMTLRRKNVASHEVLTAGYGLLLVIGFWIGVMEDDYTELMYPVGTIGSMAVILRMGPLHLNKYILWTVLWLALHVIRTYDLVHVGYNVFWLCAFVVTKFIATALGMRKRSQELKATSNDGSMVQNRMVYTAFISYAFLGAYMYYRNIYLEELWEE
;
A
#
# COMPACT_ATOMS: atom_id res chain seq x y z
N MET A 1 -2.27 -6.31 -4.54
CA MET A 1 -3.15 -7.18 -3.74
C MET A 1 -3.18 -8.54 -4.45
N CYS A 2 -2.02 -9.20 -4.47
CA CYS A 2 -1.78 -10.43 -5.21
C CYS A 2 -1.46 -11.50 -4.19
N LEU A 3 -2.40 -12.39 -3.97
CA LEU A 3 -2.21 -13.56 -3.13
C LEU A 3 -2.20 -14.74 -4.09
N SER A 4 -1.04 -15.39 -4.20
CA SER A 4 -1.04 -16.80 -4.56
C SER A 4 -1.85 -17.54 -3.49
N ASN A 5 -2.73 -18.44 -3.92
CA ASN A 5 -3.39 -19.35 -3.01
C ASN A 5 -2.32 -20.13 -2.23
N PRO A 6 -2.38 -20.19 -0.90
CA PRO A 6 -1.47 -21.03 -0.12
C PRO A 6 -1.72 -22.55 -0.33
N SER A 7 -2.74 -22.95 -1.09
CA SER A 7 -3.15 -24.34 -1.23
C SER A 7 -2.24 -25.22 -2.10
N THR A 8 -1.23 -24.67 -2.77
CA THR A 8 -0.30 -25.47 -3.60
C THR A 8 1.10 -25.65 -3.02
N ALA A 9 1.43 -25.00 -1.89
CA ALA A 9 2.75 -25.14 -1.27
C ALA A 9 2.85 -26.30 -0.24
N GLY A 10 1.73 -26.97 0.07
CA GLY A 10 1.67 -28.01 1.11
C GLY A 10 1.97 -29.44 0.64
N GLU A 11 1.96 -29.70 -0.67
CA GLU A 11 2.00 -31.07 -1.20
C GLU A 11 3.37 -31.49 -1.78
N GLU A 12 4.27 -30.55 -2.04
CA GLU A 12 5.58 -30.84 -2.65
C GLU A 12 6.66 -31.30 -1.66
N LEU A 13 6.39 -31.29 -0.35
CA LEU A 13 7.36 -31.68 0.69
C LEU A 13 7.17 -33.11 1.24
N ARG A 14 6.24 -33.91 0.73
CA ARG A 14 6.00 -35.30 1.19
C ARG A 14 6.52 -36.42 0.28
N HIS A 15 7.13 -36.11 -0.86
CA HIS A 15 7.74 -37.12 -1.75
C HIS A 15 9.26 -36.93 -1.92
N ARG A 16 10.00 -36.78 -0.81
CA ARG A 16 11.43 -37.19 -0.80
C ARG A 16 11.53 -38.57 -0.19
N LYS A 17 11.37 -39.58 -1.05
CA LYS A 17 11.66 -40.98 -0.74
C LYS A 17 13.10 -41.08 -0.21
N SER A 18 13.23 -41.79 0.89
CA SER A 18 14.46 -42.35 1.43
C SER A 18 15.15 -43.22 0.38
N GLY A 19 16.12 -42.65 -0.34
CA GLY A 19 17.09 -43.41 -1.11
C GLY A 19 18.23 -43.82 -0.20
N SER A 20 18.33 -45.12 0.08
CA SER A 20 19.48 -45.75 0.73
C SER A 20 20.72 -45.55 -0.15
N VAL A 21 21.68 -44.75 0.34
CA VAL A 21 22.98 -44.56 -0.33
C VAL A 21 23.90 -45.70 0.07
N SER A 22 24.34 -46.48 -0.92
CA SER A 22 25.39 -47.49 -0.76
C SER A 22 26.77 -46.82 -0.71
N PRO A 23 27.73 -47.35 0.06
CA PRO A 23 29.07 -46.79 0.16
C PRO A 23 29.92 -47.30 -1.01
N THR A 24 30.38 -46.41 -1.90
CA THR A 24 31.36 -46.82 -2.92
C THR A 24 32.46 -45.77 -3.10
N SER A 25 33.68 -46.29 -2.96
CA SER A 25 34.97 -45.85 -3.51
C SER A 25 35.46 -44.43 -3.19
N VAL A 26 36.39 -44.44 -2.23
CA VAL A 26 37.58 -43.58 -2.11
C VAL A 26 38.15 -43.23 -3.49
N ILE A 27 38.11 -41.94 -3.85
CA ILE A 27 38.88 -41.35 -4.94
C ILE A 27 40.01 -40.54 -4.31
N SER A 28 41.21 -40.83 -4.78
CA SER A 28 42.48 -40.31 -4.31
C SER A 28 42.60 -38.80 -4.43
N GLU A 29 43.23 -38.23 -3.41
CA GLU A 29 43.66 -36.84 -3.30
C GLU A 29 44.52 -36.41 -4.50
N THR A 30 43.98 -35.52 -5.33
CA THR A 30 44.80 -34.60 -6.13
C THR A 30 44.82 -33.26 -5.41
N SER A 31 45.93 -33.02 -4.70
CA SER A 31 46.26 -31.76 -4.03
C SER A 31 46.44 -30.65 -5.07
N PHE A 32 45.38 -29.87 -5.31
CA PHE A 32 45.47 -28.61 -6.05
C PHE A 32 46.12 -27.53 -5.18
N PRO A 33 46.96 -26.63 -5.76
CA PRO A 33 47.71 -25.64 -5.00
C PRO A 33 46.80 -24.50 -4.53
N ILE A 34 46.26 -24.62 -3.31
CA ILE A 34 45.41 -23.61 -2.64
C ILE A 34 46.15 -22.27 -2.46
N GLN A 35 47.49 -22.26 -2.43
CA GLN A 35 48.29 -21.05 -2.21
C GLN A 35 48.22 -20.02 -3.37
N GLN A 36 48.02 -20.43 -4.62
CA GLN A 36 47.98 -19.47 -5.75
C GLN A 36 46.63 -18.75 -5.92
N LEU A 37 45.56 -19.24 -5.28
CA LEU A 37 44.26 -18.55 -5.25
C LEU A 37 44.21 -17.48 -4.15
N GLN A 38 44.89 -17.70 -3.01
CA GLN A 38 44.95 -16.72 -1.92
C GLN A 38 45.77 -15.48 -2.30
N GLU A 39 46.88 -15.65 -3.03
CA GLU A 39 47.72 -14.51 -3.46
C GLU A 39 47.05 -13.61 -4.52
N LYS A 40 46.12 -14.16 -5.33
CA LYS A 40 45.32 -13.38 -6.28
C LYS A 40 44.15 -12.62 -5.65
N GLU A 41 43.68 -13.04 -4.48
CA GLU A 41 42.64 -12.31 -3.74
C GLU A 41 43.22 -11.15 -2.93
N GLU A 42 44.46 -11.26 -2.43
CA GLU A 42 45.10 -10.20 -1.64
C GLU A 42 45.54 -8.99 -2.50
N VAL A 43 45.94 -9.18 -3.76
CA VAL A 43 46.37 -8.07 -4.64
C VAL A 43 45.19 -7.20 -5.14
N LYS A 44 43.94 -7.63 -4.94
CA LYS A 44 42.74 -6.83 -5.30
C LYS A 44 42.17 -5.99 -4.16
N GLN A 45 42.76 -6.07 -2.97
CA GLN A 45 42.38 -5.23 -1.84
C GLN A 45 43.21 -3.95 -1.82
N GLN A 46 42.50 -2.83 -1.76
CA GLN A 46 42.99 -1.51 -1.36
C GLN A 46 43.73 -0.68 -2.43
N LYS A 47 42.99 -0.26 -3.45
CA LYS A 47 43.12 1.15 -3.86
C LYS A 47 42.11 1.95 -3.03
N PRO A 48 42.53 2.76 -2.04
CA PRO A 48 41.64 3.67 -1.34
C PRO A 48 41.19 4.73 -2.34
N THR A 49 40.14 4.44 -3.10
CA THR A 49 39.43 5.47 -3.84
C THR A 49 38.90 6.43 -2.79
N ASN A 50 39.48 7.63 -2.76
CA ASN A 50 38.97 8.79 -2.03
C ASN A 50 37.60 9.16 -2.63
N VAL A 51 36.59 8.34 -2.36
CA VAL A 51 35.21 8.57 -2.75
C VAL A 51 34.70 9.62 -1.78
N ARG A 52 34.87 10.89 -2.15
CA ARG A 52 34.28 12.02 -1.44
C ARG A 52 32.80 11.73 -1.23
N ASP A 53 32.39 11.60 0.03
CA ASP A 53 31.01 11.30 0.38
C ASP A 53 30.10 12.40 -0.17
N LYS A 54 29.31 12.05 -1.18
CA LYS A 54 28.34 12.98 -1.76
C LYS A 54 27.27 13.28 -0.72
N ASN A 55 26.91 14.56 -0.59
CA ASN A 55 25.79 15.00 0.25
C ASN A 55 24.50 14.29 -0.18
N ALA A 56 23.55 14.08 0.74
CA ALA A 56 22.28 13.41 0.45
C ALA A 56 21.53 14.05 -0.74
N ILE A 57 21.55 15.38 -0.83
CA ILE A 57 20.99 16.15 -1.96
C ILE A 57 21.69 15.78 -3.26
N GLN A 58 23.03 15.74 -3.28
CA GLN A 58 23.78 15.34 -4.47
C GLN A 58 23.47 13.90 -4.88
N LYS A 59 23.32 12.97 -3.94
CA LYS A 59 22.88 11.59 -4.23
C LYS A 59 21.48 11.57 -4.86
N LEU A 60 20.59 12.46 -4.43
CA LEU A 60 19.22 12.55 -4.95
C LEU A 60 19.16 13.12 -6.38
N PHE A 61 19.96 14.15 -6.69
CA PHE A 61 19.93 14.82 -8.00
C PHE A 61 20.89 14.21 -9.03
N THR A 62 22.00 13.59 -8.62
CA THR A 62 22.96 12.96 -9.55
C THR A 62 22.65 11.47 -9.75
N SER A 63 21.74 11.14 -10.68
CA SER A 63 21.60 9.77 -11.19
C SER A 63 22.31 9.65 -12.53
N LYS A 64 23.34 8.78 -12.58
CA LYS A 64 23.98 8.39 -13.85
C LYS A 64 22.97 7.76 -14.83
N GLU A 65 21.89 7.17 -14.30
CA GLU A 65 20.83 6.49 -15.06
C GLU A 65 19.95 7.43 -15.91
N GLU A 66 19.95 8.75 -15.64
CA GLU A 66 19.03 9.69 -16.32
C GLU A 66 19.68 10.57 -17.39
N SER A 67 20.95 10.35 -17.73
CA SER A 67 21.67 11.20 -18.69
C SER A 67 21.00 11.27 -20.08
N HIS A 68 20.08 10.36 -20.40
CA HIS A 68 19.46 10.24 -21.72
C HIS A 68 18.01 10.74 -21.80
N VAL A 69 17.32 11.05 -20.69
CA VAL A 69 15.85 11.31 -20.69
C VAL A 69 15.49 12.60 -19.96
N PHE A 70 16.20 13.70 -20.23
CA PHE A 70 15.89 15.08 -19.82
C PHE A 70 15.45 15.29 -18.35
N HIS A 71 15.84 14.40 -17.43
CA HIS A 71 15.37 14.41 -16.04
C HIS A 71 13.83 14.48 -15.89
N VAL A 72 13.05 13.98 -16.87
CA VAL A 72 11.58 14.12 -16.92
C VAL A 72 10.93 13.64 -15.63
N HIS A 73 11.32 12.47 -15.13
CA HIS A 73 10.75 11.91 -13.89
C HIS A 73 11.00 12.82 -12.66
N LYS A 74 12.17 13.48 -12.59
CA LYS A 74 12.47 14.41 -11.49
C LYS A 74 11.62 15.67 -11.59
N ILE A 75 11.48 16.22 -12.79
CA ILE A 75 10.62 17.38 -13.04
C ILE A 75 9.18 17.05 -12.65
N LEU A 76 8.68 15.89 -13.09
CA LEU A 76 7.34 15.39 -12.71
C LEU A 76 7.21 15.22 -11.19
N GLY A 77 8.24 14.71 -10.52
CA GLY A 77 8.24 14.52 -9.06
C GLY A 77 8.20 15.83 -8.28
N VAL A 78 9.00 16.83 -8.69
CA VAL A 78 9.02 18.16 -8.04
C VAL A 78 7.69 18.89 -8.26
N THR A 79 7.19 18.89 -9.48
CA THR A 79 5.90 19.53 -9.80
C THR A 79 4.72 18.82 -9.14
N ALA A 80 4.76 17.49 -8.98
CA ALA A 80 3.77 16.74 -8.20
C ALA A 80 3.81 17.11 -6.71
N LEU A 81 5.00 17.32 -6.14
CA LEU A 81 5.12 17.76 -4.75
C LEU A 81 4.53 19.16 -4.55
N ILE A 82 4.82 20.10 -5.46
CA ILE A 82 4.22 21.44 -5.45
C ILE A 82 2.70 21.33 -5.57
N SER A 83 2.22 20.47 -6.48
CA SER A 83 0.79 20.21 -6.64
C SER A 83 0.17 19.67 -5.35
N TYR A 84 0.81 18.74 -4.64
CA TYR A 84 0.29 18.25 -3.36
C TYR A 84 0.22 19.34 -2.30
N VAL A 85 1.27 20.15 -2.14
CA VAL A 85 1.26 21.27 -1.18
C VAL A 85 0.11 22.23 -1.50
N TYR A 86 -0.05 22.59 -2.78
CA TYR A 86 -1.15 23.44 -3.23
C TYR A 86 -2.52 22.84 -2.90
N ARG A 87 -2.76 21.57 -3.26
CA ARG A 87 -4.05 20.91 -3.04
C ARG A 87 -4.36 20.74 -1.56
N PHE A 88 -3.37 20.39 -0.74
CA PHE A 88 -3.55 20.23 0.70
C PHE A 88 -3.77 21.57 1.43
N ALA A 89 -3.25 22.68 0.90
CA ALA A 89 -3.58 24.02 1.42
C ALA A 89 -5.04 24.42 1.17
N HIS A 90 -5.77 23.68 0.33
CA HIS A 90 -7.16 23.90 -0.01
C HIS A 90 -8.06 22.70 0.38
N LEU A 91 -7.70 21.94 1.42
CA LEU A 91 -8.61 20.93 2.01
C LEU A 91 -9.88 21.57 2.62
N GLY A 92 -10.87 20.74 2.95
CA GLY A 92 -12.16 21.20 3.47
C GLY A 92 -13.13 21.57 2.34
N ASP A 93 -13.93 22.63 2.52
CA ASP A 93 -15.00 23.04 1.60
C ASP A 93 -14.58 23.09 0.12
N ASN A 94 -13.33 23.49 -0.15
CA ASN A 94 -12.83 23.65 -1.51
C ASN A 94 -12.52 22.32 -2.22
N ASP A 95 -12.58 21.17 -1.52
CA ASP A 95 -12.22 19.84 -2.05
C ASP A 95 -10.89 19.86 -2.81
N GLY A 96 -9.85 20.46 -2.20
CA GLY A 96 -8.54 20.61 -2.82
C GLY A 96 -8.51 21.57 -4.02
N ASN A 97 -9.52 22.41 -4.22
CA ASN A 97 -9.77 23.21 -5.43
C ASN A 97 -9.94 22.35 -6.70
N PHE A 98 -10.43 21.11 -6.55
CA PHE A 98 -10.81 20.27 -7.69
C PHE A 98 -12.22 20.62 -8.18
N GLY A 99 -12.54 20.21 -9.40
CA GLY A 99 -13.85 20.44 -10.00
C GLY A 99 -13.91 20.03 -11.48
N PRO A 100 -15.03 20.30 -12.18
CA PRO A 100 -15.23 19.96 -13.60
C PRO A 100 -14.47 20.92 -14.52
N ASN A 101 -13.16 21.05 -14.32
CA ASN A 101 -12.28 21.94 -15.07
C ASN A 101 -11.05 21.19 -15.60
N ILE A 102 -10.35 21.81 -16.56
CA ILE A 102 -9.16 21.23 -17.20
C ILE A 102 -8.01 21.03 -16.20
N GLY A 103 -7.94 21.84 -15.14
CA GLY A 103 -6.92 21.74 -14.09
C GLY A 103 -6.97 20.41 -13.34
N THR A 104 -8.17 19.87 -13.10
CA THR A 104 -8.37 18.53 -12.54
C THR A 104 -7.83 17.44 -13.47
N LEU A 105 -8.10 17.53 -14.78
CA LEU A 105 -7.56 16.58 -15.75
C LEU A 105 -6.03 16.64 -15.83
N VAL A 106 -5.47 17.85 -15.90
CA VAL A 106 -4.01 18.06 -15.88
C VAL A 106 -3.41 17.42 -14.64
N PHE A 107 -4.01 17.60 -13.47
CA PHE A 107 -3.58 16.93 -12.24
C PHE A 107 -3.61 15.40 -12.39
N ILE A 108 -4.73 14.82 -12.85
CA ILE A 108 -4.90 13.37 -12.99
C ILE A 108 -3.81 12.79 -13.90
N PHE A 109 -3.63 13.37 -15.09
CA PHE A 109 -2.64 12.89 -16.04
C PHE A 109 -1.21 13.13 -15.56
N HIS A 110 -0.93 14.26 -14.91
CA HIS A 110 0.37 14.56 -14.31
C HIS A 110 0.81 13.48 -13.32
N HIS A 111 -0.06 13.13 -12.37
CA HIS A 111 0.23 12.10 -11.37
C HIS A 111 0.23 10.69 -11.97
N TRP A 112 -0.50 10.44 -13.05
CA TRP A 112 -0.42 9.18 -13.80
C TRP A 112 0.93 9.04 -14.52
N PHE A 113 1.37 10.06 -15.25
CA PHE A 113 2.66 10.10 -15.93
C PHE A 113 3.85 10.03 -14.96
N LEU A 114 3.73 10.62 -13.77
CA LEU A 114 4.75 10.45 -12.72
C LEU A 114 4.93 8.96 -12.34
N ASN A 115 3.84 8.21 -12.16
CA ASN A 115 3.93 6.78 -11.89
C ASN A 115 4.47 6.00 -13.10
N GLY A 116 3.97 6.31 -14.30
CA GLY A 116 4.40 5.65 -15.55
C GLY A 116 5.87 5.86 -15.88
N SER A 117 6.40 7.07 -15.68
CA SER A 117 7.80 7.40 -15.93
C SER A 117 8.79 6.64 -15.02
N SER A 118 8.32 6.03 -13.93
CA SER A 118 9.17 5.16 -13.08
C SER A 118 9.64 3.87 -13.77
N PHE A 119 9.02 3.49 -14.89
CA PHE A 119 9.41 2.32 -15.68
C PHE A 119 10.66 2.54 -16.52
N VAL A 120 11.05 3.81 -16.76
CA VAL A 120 12.29 4.16 -17.48
C VAL A 120 13.54 3.72 -16.70
N PHE A 121 13.44 3.62 -15.37
CA PHE A 121 14.58 3.20 -14.55
C PHE A 121 14.83 1.70 -14.66
N ALA A 122 16.07 1.34 -14.99
CA ALA A 122 16.56 -0.02 -14.82
C ALA A 122 16.61 -0.35 -13.32
N ILE A 123 15.98 -1.45 -12.93
CA ILE A 123 16.06 -1.98 -11.57
C ILE A 123 16.43 -3.47 -11.63
N PRO A 124 17.11 -4.02 -10.62
CA PRO A 124 17.44 -5.43 -10.59
C PRO A 124 16.19 -6.30 -10.73
N HIS A 125 16.24 -7.32 -11.59
CA HIS A 125 15.13 -8.26 -11.79
C HIS A 125 14.81 -9.06 -10.54
N ARG A 126 15.82 -9.40 -9.73
CA ARG A 126 15.67 -10.17 -8.49
C ARG A 126 15.80 -9.27 -7.28
N ARG A 127 14.95 -9.53 -6.27
CA ARG A 127 15.05 -8.89 -4.96
C ARG A 127 16.31 -9.39 -4.25
N ILE A 128 17.11 -8.46 -3.75
CA ILE A 128 18.27 -8.77 -2.90
C ILE A 128 17.74 -9.36 -1.59
N ARG A 129 18.36 -10.45 -1.11
CA ARG A 129 17.91 -11.23 0.06
C ARG A 129 17.84 -10.44 1.36
N ASP A 130 18.51 -9.29 1.45
CA ASP A 130 18.58 -8.43 2.64
C ASP A 130 17.22 -7.86 3.11
N GLY A 131 16.09 -8.27 2.51
CA GLY A 131 14.74 -7.98 2.99
C GLY A 131 14.32 -6.52 2.88
N GLY A 132 15.23 -5.62 2.51
CA GLY A 132 15.08 -4.19 2.63
C GLY A 132 13.91 -3.58 1.86
N PHE A 133 13.44 -2.44 2.38
CA PHE A 133 12.45 -1.53 1.81
C PHE A 133 12.97 -0.84 0.53
N ARG A 134 13.25 -1.60 -0.53
CA ARG A 134 13.74 -1.11 -1.83
C ARG A 134 12.68 -1.37 -2.89
N ILE A 135 12.61 -0.55 -3.93
CA ILE A 135 11.69 -0.75 -5.06
C ILE A 135 12.09 -1.98 -5.90
N TRP A 136 11.11 -2.81 -6.30
CA TRP A 136 11.29 -3.98 -7.18
C TRP A 136 10.27 -3.98 -8.34
N PRO A 137 10.48 -4.76 -9.42
CA PRO A 137 9.63 -4.74 -10.61
C PRO A 137 8.13 -4.93 -10.35
N GLU A 138 7.75 -5.93 -9.56
CA GLU A 138 6.35 -6.18 -9.19
C GLU A 138 5.74 -5.00 -8.42
N TYR A 139 6.51 -4.38 -7.52
CA TYR A 139 6.03 -3.21 -6.78
C TYR A 139 5.67 -2.06 -7.71
N ARG A 140 6.46 -1.80 -8.77
CA ARG A 140 6.16 -0.71 -9.73
C ARG A 140 4.80 -0.90 -10.38
N TRP A 141 4.49 -2.12 -10.80
CA TRP A 141 3.18 -2.45 -11.34
C TRP A 141 2.07 -2.26 -10.32
N HIS A 142 2.28 -2.69 -9.08
CA HIS A 142 1.26 -2.57 -8.03
C HIS A 142 1.01 -1.11 -7.68
N SER A 143 2.08 -0.33 -7.50
CA SER A 143 2.02 1.11 -7.25
C SER A 143 1.28 1.84 -8.36
N LEU A 144 1.63 1.57 -9.63
CA LEU A 144 0.93 2.14 -10.78
C LEU A 144 -0.57 1.81 -10.77
N MET A 145 -0.94 0.55 -10.54
CA MET A 145 -2.35 0.12 -10.55
C MET A 145 -3.15 0.68 -9.37
N PHE A 146 -2.56 0.78 -8.18
CA PHE A 146 -3.24 1.37 -7.01
C PHE A 146 -3.39 2.89 -7.16
N ALA A 147 -2.38 3.58 -7.71
CA ALA A 147 -2.50 5.00 -8.02
C ALA A 147 -3.57 5.21 -9.09
N THR A 148 -3.55 4.39 -10.15
CA THR A 148 -4.55 4.42 -11.23
C THR A 148 -5.97 4.23 -10.70
N ARG A 149 -6.19 3.41 -9.66
CA ARG A 149 -7.53 3.27 -9.04
C ARG A 149 -8.07 4.60 -8.54
N ASN A 150 -7.29 5.30 -7.73
CA ASN A 150 -7.69 6.58 -7.14
C ASN A 150 -7.83 7.66 -8.23
N LEU A 151 -6.89 7.70 -9.18
CA LEU A 151 -6.94 8.63 -10.32
C LEU A 151 -8.14 8.36 -11.24
N ALA A 152 -8.52 7.11 -11.46
CA ALA A 152 -9.71 6.74 -12.20
C ALA A 152 -11.00 7.11 -11.44
N GLY A 153 -10.99 6.98 -10.10
CA GLY A 153 -12.06 7.50 -9.25
C GLY A 153 -12.22 9.02 -9.41
N MET A 154 -11.12 9.77 -9.35
CA MET A 154 -11.14 11.22 -9.64
C MET A 154 -11.65 11.53 -11.05
N LEU A 155 -11.23 10.76 -12.06
CA LEU A 155 -11.70 10.94 -13.44
C LEU A 155 -13.20 10.67 -13.58
N LEU A 156 -13.73 9.68 -12.86
CA LEU A 156 -15.16 9.38 -12.82
C LEU A 156 -15.95 10.53 -12.18
N ILE A 157 -15.47 11.08 -11.05
CA ILE A 157 -16.08 12.26 -10.41
C ILE A 157 -16.09 13.45 -11.39
N TRP A 158 -14.95 13.70 -12.05
CA TRP A 158 -14.83 14.77 -13.05
C TRP A 158 -15.82 14.60 -14.20
N TYR A 159 -15.96 13.37 -14.71
CA TYR A 159 -16.91 13.05 -15.77
C TYR A 159 -18.36 13.28 -15.33
N GLU A 160 -18.74 12.77 -14.16
CA GLU A 160 -20.10 12.90 -13.63
C GLU A 160 -20.49 14.35 -13.37
N GLN A 161 -19.59 15.15 -12.78
CA GLN A 161 -19.80 16.58 -12.57
C GLN A 161 -19.90 17.35 -13.89
N THR A 162 -19.02 17.06 -14.86
CA THR A 162 -19.02 17.73 -16.17
C THR A 162 -20.28 17.41 -16.98
N ARG A 163 -20.80 16.19 -16.85
CA ARG A 163 -22.01 15.73 -17.55
C ARG A 163 -23.28 15.93 -16.74
N GLN A 164 -23.19 16.53 -15.55
CA GLN A 164 -24.31 16.77 -14.63
C GLN A 164 -25.15 15.50 -14.41
N VAL A 165 -24.47 14.37 -14.19
CA VAL A 165 -25.13 13.09 -13.98
C VAL A 165 -25.89 13.15 -12.66
N THR A 166 -27.18 12.83 -12.67
CA THR A 166 -28.05 12.91 -11.50
C THR A 166 -27.79 11.81 -10.47
N GLN A 167 -27.30 10.64 -10.92
CA GLN A 167 -26.98 9.51 -10.05
C GLN A 167 -25.55 9.00 -10.31
N PRO A 168 -24.75 8.78 -9.25
CA PRO A 168 -23.42 8.22 -9.40
C PRO A 168 -23.40 6.86 -10.12
N HIS A 169 -22.43 6.67 -11.02
CA HIS A 169 -22.25 5.41 -11.73
C HIS A 169 -21.51 4.36 -10.88
N TYR A 170 -22.19 3.81 -9.86
CA TYR A 170 -21.60 2.82 -8.94
C TYR A 170 -21.09 1.53 -9.61
N PHE A 171 -21.57 1.22 -10.82
CA PHE A 171 -21.04 0.12 -11.62
C PHE A 171 -19.61 0.40 -12.11
N MET A 172 -19.30 1.66 -12.45
CA MET A 172 -17.96 2.06 -12.86
C MET A 172 -16.96 1.96 -11.71
N ASP A 173 -17.37 2.29 -10.49
CA ASP A 173 -16.56 2.10 -9.28
C ASP A 173 -16.12 0.62 -9.10
N TRP A 174 -17.05 -0.31 -9.31
CA TRP A 174 -16.76 -1.75 -9.30
C TRP A 174 -15.79 -2.16 -10.42
N LEU A 175 -16.01 -1.69 -11.65
CA LEU A 175 -15.11 -1.94 -12.77
C LEU A 175 -13.70 -1.40 -12.50
N ILE A 176 -13.57 -0.21 -11.91
CA ILE A 176 -12.29 0.39 -11.51
C ILE A 176 -11.59 -0.51 -10.48
N VAL A 177 -12.31 -0.97 -9.45
CA VAL A 177 -11.74 -1.87 -8.41
C VAL A 177 -11.29 -3.19 -9.00
N LEU A 178 -12.12 -3.87 -9.80
CA LEU A 178 -11.77 -5.16 -10.41
C LEU A 178 -10.68 -5.02 -11.46
N GLY A 179 -10.77 -4.03 -12.34
CA GLY A 179 -9.80 -3.74 -13.39
C GLY A 179 -8.41 -3.49 -12.80
N THR A 180 -8.31 -2.69 -11.74
CA THR A 180 -7.02 -2.45 -11.07
C THR A 180 -6.53 -3.65 -10.26
N CYS A 181 -7.42 -4.50 -9.74
CA CYS A 181 -7.04 -5.79 -9.17
C CYS A 181 -6.45 -6.75 -10.20
N ALA A 182 -7.05 -6.80 -11.40
CA ALA A 182 -6.58 -7.59 -12.53
C ALA A 182 -5.26 -7.06 -13.09
N GLY A 183 -5.13 -5.74 -13.27
CA GLY A 183 -3.86 -5.13 -13.68
C GLY A 183 -2.72 -5.40 -12.69
N ALA A 184 -3.00 -5.39 -11.38
CA ALA A 184 -1.99 -5.73 -10.38
C ALA A 184 -1.58 -7.22 -10.43
N ASP A 185 -2.53 -8.14 -10.68
CA ASP A 185 -2.21 -9.56 -10.87
C ASP A 185 -1.44 -9.82 -12.15
N TYR A 186 -1.81 -9.14 -13.24
CA TYR A 186 -1.05 -9.19 -14.49
C TYR A 186 0.39 -8.70 -14.29
N GLY A 187 0.56 -7.59 -13.56
CA GLY A 187 1.88 -7.10 -13.16
C GLY A 187 2.69 -8.11 -12.34
N SER A 188 2.04 -8.90 -11.48
CA SER A 188 2.67 -10.02 -10.77
C SER A 188 2.99 -11.20 -11.70
N TYR A 189 2.10 -11.52 -12.63
CA TYR A 189 2.29 -12.60 -13.61
C TYR A 189 3.50 -12.32 -14.51
N LEU A 190 3.67 -11.08 -14.97
CA LEU A 190 4.82 -10.65 -15.78
C LEU A 190 6.18 -10.84 -15.09
N GLN A 191 6.23 -11.02 -13.77
CA GLN A 191 7.49 -11.29 -13.07
C GLN A 191 7.87 -12.78 -13.01
N GLY A 192 6.94 -13.69 -13.34
CA GLY A 192 7.19 -15.14 -13.34
C GLY A 192 7.86 -15.63 -12.05
N ASP A 193 8.97 -16.36 -12.21
CA ASP A 193 9.76 -16.92 -11.10
C ASP A 193 10.51 -15.87 -10.27
N SER A 194 10.62 -14.64 -10.76
CA SER A 194 11.23 -13.52 -10.03
C SER A 194 10.24 -12.81 -9.10
N ARG A 195 9.04 -13.36 -8.93
CA ARG A 195 8.00 -12.84 -8.04
C ARG A 195 8.53 -12.76 -6.61
N SER A 196 8.43 -11.57 -6.02
CA SER A 196 8.66 -11.40 -4.59
C SER A 196 7.29 -11.36 -3.93
N ASN A 197 7.14 -11.97 -2.76
CA ASN A 197 5.99 -11.65 -1.91
C ASN A 197 5.92 -10.11 -1.78
N THR A 198 4.70 -9.56 -1.94
CA THR A 198 4.35 -8.13 -2.01
C THR A 198 4.76 -7.35 -0.74
N VAL A 199 4.04 -6.31 -0.29
CA VAL A 199 4.29 -5.70 1.04
C VAL A 199 4.37 -6.75 2.18
N ARG A 200 3.79 -7.94 2.02
CA ARG A 200 3.97 -9.05 2.98
C ARG A 200 5.40 -9.60 3.06
N GLY A 201 6.13 -9.52 1.96
CA GLY A 201 7.53 -9.92 1.87
C GLY A 201 8.50 -8.87 2.42
N THR A 202 8.08 -7.64 2.71
CA THR A 202 8.96 -6.70 3.42
C THR A 202 9.17 -7.19 4.84
N THR A 203 10.39 -7.07 5.33
CA THR A 203 10.73 -7.43 6.70
C THR A 203 10.27 -6.32 7.64
N TYR A 204 8.96 -6.27 7.93
CA TYR A 204 8.53 -5.64 9.17
C TYR A 204 9.06 -6.50 10.32
N SER A 205 9.69 -5.89 11.32
CA SER A 205 10.04 -6.57 12.56
C SER A 205 8.80 -6.88 13.40
N ASP A 206 7.70 -6.14 13.23
CA ASP A 206 6.41 -6.47 13.85
C ASP A 206 5.41 -6.99 12.79
N PRO A 207 4.94 -8.25 12.92
CA PRO A 207 3.85 -8.83 12.13
C PRO A 207 2.61 -7.93 11.99
N TYR A 208 2.27 -7.18 13.04
CA TYR A 208 1.08 -6.33 13.05
C TYR A 208 1.24 -5.10 12.14
N GLY A 209 2.47 -4.61 11.93
CA GLY A 209 2.73 -3.56 10.95
C GLY A 209 2.30 -3.97 9.54
N LYS A 210 2.52 -5.24 9.17
CA LYS A 210 2.03 -5.82 7.90
C LYS A 210 0.50 -5.90 7.87
N TRP A 211 -0.10 -6.28 9.00
CA TRP A 211 -1.55 -6.36 9.13
C TRP A 211 -2.20 -5.00 8.93
N PHE A 212 -1.76 -4.00 9.69
CA PHE A 212 -2.25 -2.63 9.62
C PHE A 212 -2.08 -2.04 8.21
N ALA A 213 -0.91 -2.18 7.59
CA ALA A 213 -0.69 -1.73 6.22
C ALA A 213 -1.63 -2.43 5.21
N SER A 214 -1.92 -3.72 5.41
CA SER A 214 -2.88 -4.44 4.57
C SER A 214 -4.30 -3.92 4.78
N GLU A 215 -4.71 -3.72 6.04
CA GLU A 215 -6.02 -3.18 6.40
C GLU A 215 -6.26 -1.80 5.78
N MET A 216 -5.28 -0.89 5.85
CA MET A 216 -5.39 0.43 5.21
C MET A 216 -5.56 0.33 3.68
N GLN A 217 -4.92 -0.64 3.03
CA GLN A 217 -5.13 -0.89 1.59
C GLN A 217 -6.54 -1.43 1.29
N PHE A 218 -7.13 -2.23 2.19
CA PHE A 218 -8.53 -2.67 2.06
C PHE A 218 -9.48 -1.48 2.23
N ASN A 219 -9.28 -0.62 3.23
CA ASN A 219 -10.10 0.59 3.42
C ASN A 219 -10.02 1.51 2.19
N LEU A 220 -8.82 1.75 1.64
CA LEU A 220 -8.69 2.57 0.42
C LEU A 220 -9.39 1.94 -0.79
N THR A 221 -9.44 0.60 -0.86
CA THR A 221 -10.21 -0.08 -1.92
C THR A 221 -11.71 0.00 -1.68
N ALA A 222 -12.15 -0.10 -0.42
CA ALA A 222 -13.54 0.07 -0.03
C ALA A 222 -14.05 1.49 -0.31
N LEU A 223 -13.21 2.52 -0.10
CA LEU A 223 -13.49 3.90 -0.49
C LEU A 223 -13.86 4.01 -1.97
N SER A 224 -13.05 3.43 -2.85
CA SER A 224 -13.35 3.40 -4.29
C SER A 224 -14.62 2.61 -4.58
N LEU A 225 -14.87 1.49 -3.90
CA LEU A 225 -16.05 0.65 -4.16
C LEU A 225 -17.38 1.29 -3.71
N ILE A 226 -17.34 1.99 -2.58
CA ILE A 226 -18.47 2.81 -2.11
C ILE A 226 -18.68 3.98 -3.06
N GLY A 227 -17.64 4.44 -3.75
CA GLY A 227 -17.78 5.50 -4.73
C GLY A 227 -17.88 6.87 -4.05
N ALA A 228 -17.01 7.14 -3.08
CA ALA A 228 -16.92 8.48 -2.49
C ALA A 228 -16.66 9.54 -3.56
N ARG A 229 -17.59 10.50 -3.71
CA ARG A 229 -17.57 11.56 -4.74
C ARG A 229 -16.88 12.83 -4.26
N ARG A 230 -15.67 12.65 -3.72
CA ARG A 230 -14.83 13.74 -3.20
C ARG A 230 -13.39 13.54 -3.61
N TYR A 231 -12.80 14.53 -4.26
CA TYR A 231 -11.49 14.38 -4.89
C TYR A 231 -10.37 14.21 -3.86
N THR A 232 -10.43 14.93 -2.73
CA THR A 232 -9.44 14.87 -1.64
C THR A 232 -9.29 13.46 -1.07
N MET A 233 -10.37 12.69 -0.96
CA MET A 233 -10.33 11.31 -0.46
C MET A 233 -9.49 10.40 -1.37
N HIS A 234 -9.62 10.56 -2.69
CA HIS A 234 -8.79 9.83 -3.65
C HIS A 234 -7.36 10.40 -3.71
N LEU A 235 -7.20 11.73 -3.58
CA LEU A 235 -5.91 12.41 -3.53
C LEU A 235 -5.01 11.82 -2.44
N VAL A 236 -5.54 11.61 -1.23
CA VAL A 236 -4.82 11.00 -0.11
C VAL A 236 -4.26 9.63 -0.49
N GLY A 237 -5.04 8.82 -1.20
CA GLY A 237 -4.60 7.53 -1.74
C GLY A 237 -3.40 7.68 -2.69
N VAL A 238 -3.48 8.60 -3.65
CA VAL A 238 -2.40 8.87 -4.62
C VAL A 238 -1.13 9.34 -3.91
N VAL A 239 -1.26 10.26 -2.94
CA VAL A 239 -0.15 10.81 -2.15
C VAL A 239 0.58 9.71 -1.41
N ILE A 240 -0.13 8.85 -0.68
CA ILE A 240 0.46 7.75 0.09
C ILE A 240 1.24 6.81 -0.83
N ILE A 241 0.67 6.46 -1.99
CA ILE A 241 1.27 5.52 -2.93
C ILE A 241 2.54 6.10 -3.56
N GLN A 242 2.49 7.36 -4.02
CA GLN A 242 3.64 8.02 -4.63
C GLN A 242 4.74 8.34 -3.61
N LEU A 243 4.39 8.83 -2.42
CA LEU A 243 5.37 9.08 -1.36
C LEU A 243 6.02 7.78 -0.89
N ASN A 244 5.27 6.68 -0.78
CA ASN A 244 5.87 5.37 -0.47
C ASN A 244 6.89 4.94 -1.54
N SER A 245 6.57 5.14 -2.83
CA SER A 245 7.49 4.89 -3.94
C SER A 245 8.75 5.77 -3.86
N PHE A 246 8.60 7.03 -3.43
CA PHE A 246 9.72 7.94 -3.16
C PHE A 246 10.57 7.47 -1.98
N LEU A 247 9.97 7.04 -0.86
CA LEU A 247 10.67 6.49 0.30
C LEU A 247 11.55 5.29 -0.10
N MET A 248 11.04 4.36 -0.91
CA MET A 248 11.86 3.25 -1.42
C MET A 248 12.98 3.68 -2.37
N THR A 249 12.81 4.81 -3.06
CA THR A 249 13.89 5.41 -3.87
C THR A 249 14.99 5.98 -2.99
N LEU A 250 14.64 6.60 -1.84
CA LEU A 250 15.62 7.01 -0.83
C LEU A 250 16.42 5.81 -0.31
N ARG A 251 15.77 4.66 -0.08
CA ARG A 251 16.50 3.41 0.28
C ARG A 251 17.44 2.96 -0.82
N ARG A 252 17.00 2.97 -2.08
CA ARG A 252 17.82 2.58 -3.24
C ARG A 252 19.09 3.42 -3.31
N LYS A 253 18.98 4.71 -3.01
CA LYS A 253 20.10 5.67 -2.99
C LYS A 253 20.89 5.68 -1.67
N ASN A 254 20.55 4.78 -0.75
CA ASN A 254 21.15 4.67 0.58
C ASN A 254 21.14 6.00 1.35
N VAL A 255 20.04 6.76 1.23
CA VAL A 255 19.81 8.04 1.92
C VAL A 255 19.18 7.81 3.30
N ALA A 256 18.40 6.75 3.47
CA ALA A 256 17.70 6.43 4.72
C ALA A 256 17.73 4.92 5.03
N SER A 257 17.62 4.59 6.32
CA SER A 257 17.56 3.20 6.79
C SER A 257 16.20 2.55 6.53
N HIS A 258 16.13 1.23 6.65
CA HIS A 258 14.89 0.46 6.45
C HIS A 258 13.82 0.83 7.48
N GLU A 259 14.24 1.02 8.74
CA GLU A 259 13.39 1.33 9.89
C GLU A 259 12.74 2.70 9.72
N VAL A 260 13.54 3.72 9.37
CA VAL A 260 13.05 5.10 9.16
C VAL A 260 12.01 5.14 8.05
N LEU A 261 12.21 4.39 6.96
CA LEU A 261 11.29 4.41 5.82
C LEU A 261 10.01 3.61 6.08
N THR A 262 10.13 2.48 6.76
CA THR A 262 8.96 1.72 7.24
C THR A 262 8.14 2.57 8.20
N ALA A 263 8.82 3.32 9.06
CA ALA A 263 8.20 4.27 9.97
C ALA A 263 7.49 5.41 9.24
N GLY A 264 8.17 6.04 8.28
CA GLY A 264 7.58 7.08 7.44
C GLY A 264 6.33 6.58 6.72
N TYR A 265 6.33 5.35 6.20
CA TYR A 265 5.15 4.76 5.59
C TYR A 265 4.00 4.53 6.58
N GLY A 266 4.29 4.02 7.79
CA GLY A 266 3.30 3.88 8.85
C GLY A 266 2.64 5.23 9.22
N LEU A 267 3.44 6.29 9.33
CA LEU A 267 2.96 7.64 9.58
C LEU A 267 2.08 8.17 8.43
N LEU A 268 2.47 7.95 7.17
CA LEU A 268 1.65 8.32 6.01
C LEU A 268 0.27 7.66 6.03
N LEU A 269 0.20 6.39 6.43
CA LEU A 269 -1.07 5.67 6.56
C LEU A 269 -1.95 6.26 7.67
N VAL A 270 -1.37 6.58 8.83
CA VAL A 270 -2.09 7.22 9.94
C VAL A 270 -2.59 8.61 9.55
N ILE A 271 -1.75 9.43 8.92
CA ILE A 271 -2.13 10.76 8.44
C ILE A 271 -3.28 10.67 7.42
N GLY A 272 -3.19 9.74 6.46
CA GLY A 272 -4.26 9.58 5.48
C GLY A 272 -5.58 9.12 6.10
N PHE A 273 -5.51 8.29 7.13
CA PHE A 273 -6.68 7.89 7.90
C PHE A 273 -7.31 9.09 8.63
N TRP A 274 -6.50 9.94 9.27
CA TRP A 274 -6.97 11.19 9.88
C TRP A 274 -7.59 12.16 8.89
N ILE A 275 -6.97 12.36 7.72
CA ILE A 275 -7.57 13.20 6.68
C ILE A 275 -8.91 12.61 6.23
N GLY A 276 -8.99 11.28 6.08
CA GLY A 276 -10.25 10.61 5.75
C GLY A 276 -11.37 10.84 6.77
N VAL A 277 -11.02 10.97 8.05
CA VAL A 277 -11.96 11.33 9.13
C VAL A 277 -12.37 12.79 9.02
N MET A 278 -11.43 13.71 8.80
CA MET A 278 -11.76 15.14 8.67
C MET A 278 -12.64 15.42 7.46
N GLU A 279 -12.42 14.68 6.37
CA GLU A 279 -13.23 14.79 5.14
C GLU A 279 -14.58 14.05 5.27
N ASP A 280 -14.78 13.27 6.34
CA ASP A 280 -16.06 12.63 6.65
C ASP A 280 -17.15 13.66 6.97
N ASP A 281 -16.77 14.83 7.51
CA ASP A 281 -17.69 15.95 7.77
C ASP A 281 -18.48 16.38 6.52
N TYR A 282 -18.00 16.02 5.34
CA TYR A 282 -18.62 16.37 4.07
C TYR A 282 -19.19 15.20 3.28
N THR A 283 -18.84 13.96 3.65
CA THR A 283 -19.22 12.77 2.88
C THR A 283 -20.09 11.83 3.68
N GLU A 284 -19.91 11.76 5.00
CA GLU A 284 -20.56 10.82 5.90
C GLU A 284 -20.32 9.34 5.53
N LEU A 285 -19.24 9.06 4.79
CA LEU A 285 -18.93 7.73 4.26
C LEU A 285 -17.93 6.95 5.13
N MET A 286 -17.38 7.54 6.18
CA MET A 286 -16.30 6.92 6.95
C MET A 286 -16.72 5.60 7.59
N TYR A 287 -17.90 5.52 8.20
CA TYR A 287 -18.37 4.27 8.80
C TYR A 287 -18.70 3.19 7.76
N PRO A 288 -19.43 3.47 6.66
CA PRO A 288 -19.55 2.51 5.57
C PRO A 288 -18.19 2.04 5.04
N VAL A 289 -17.25 2.95 4.78
CA VAL A 289 -15.91 2.63 4.25
C VAL A 289 -15.14 1.75 5.22
N GLY A 290 -15.10 2.12 6.50
CA GLY A 290 -14.45 1.35 7.54
C GLY A 290 -15.08 -0.02 7.74
N THR A 291 -16.41 -0.13 7.66
CA THR A 291 -17.15 -1.39 7.78
C THR A 291 -16.81 -2.33 6.63
N ILE A 292 -16.97 -1.87 5.39
CA ILE A 292 -16.72 -2.68 4.18
C ILE A 292 -15.23 -3.08 4.10
N GLY A 293 -14.32 -2.15 4.42
CA GLY A 293 -12.89 -2.45 4.48
C GLY A 293 -12.54 -3.47 5.57
N SER A 294 -13.11 -3.35 6.77
CA SER A 294 -12.89 -4.30 7.87
C SER A 294 -13.50 -5.67 7.55
N MET A 295 -14.68 -5.73 6.95
CA MET A 295 -15.26 -6.98 6.43
C MET A 295 -14.35 -7.62 5.38
N ALA A 296 -13.80 -6.84 4.44
CA ALA A 296 -12.86 -7.35 3.45
C ALA A 296 -11.61 -7.95 4.10
N VAL A 297 -11.09 -7.33 5.16
CA VAL A 297 -9.99 -7.87 5.98
C VAL A 297 -10.38 -9.19 6.64
N ILE A 298 -11.53 -9.25 7.32
CA ILE A 298 -12.01 -10.46 8.01
C ILE A 298 -12.17 -11.62 7.03
N LEU A 299 -12.86 -11.38 5.91
CA LEU A 299 -13.17 -12.40 4.91
C LEU A 299 -11.93 -12.89 4.15
N ARG A 300 -10.94 -12.00 3.88
CA ARG A 300 -9.73 -12.35 3.13
C ARG A 300 -8.59 -12.85 3.99
N MET A 301 -8.33 -12.17 5.10
CA MET A 301 -7.17 -12.40 5.96
C MET A 301 -7.49 -13.23 7.20
N GLY A 302 -8.77 -13.38 7.53
CA GLY A 302 -9.27 -14.37 8.49
C GLY A 302 -9.36 -15.78 7.88
N PRO A 303 -10.19 -16.66 8.48
CA PRO A 303 -10.19 -18.09 8.17
C PRO A 303 -10.75 -18.45 6.79
N LEU A 304 -11.56 -17.58 6.18
CA LEU A 304 -12.27 -17.91 4.93
C LEU A 304 -11.42 -17.77 3.67
N HIS A 305 -10.36 -16.96 3.71
CA HIS A 305 -9.43 -16.75 2.60
C HIS A 305 -10.09 -16.48 1.23
N LEU A 306 -11.25 -15.80 1.20
CA LEU A 306 -12.04 -15.63 -0.04
C LEU A 306 -11.22 -15.07 -1.20
N ASN A 307 -11.46 -15.52 -2.43
CA ASN A 307 -10.81 -14.92 -3.59
C ASN A 307 -11.17 -13.41 -3.68
N LYS A 308 -10.20 -12.54 -3.99
CA LYS A 308 -10.42 -11.08 -3.99
C LYS A 308 -11.48 -10.60 -4.99
N TYR A 309 -11.63 -11.27 -6.13
CA TYR A 309 -12.64 -10.92 -7.14
C TYR A 309 -14.03 -11.25 -6.64
N ILE A 310 -14.20 -12.44 -6.04
CA ILE A 310 -15.44 -12.85 -5.38
C ILE A 310 -15.75 -11.90 -4.23
N LEU A 311 -14.76 -11.62 -3.38
CA LEU A 311 -14.88 -10.72 -2.24
C LEU A 311 -15.43 -9.34 -2.64
N TRP A 312 -14.76 -8.66 -3.57
CA TRP A 312 -15.16 -7.31 -3.96
C TRP A 312 -16.48 -7.29 -4.72
N THR A 313 -16.80 -8.36 -5.47
CA THR A 313 -18.11 -8.48 -6.16
C THR A 313 -19.24 -8.69 -5.17
N VAL A 314 -19.08 -9.55 -4.16
CA VAL A 314 -20.09 -9.76 -3.11
C VAL A 314 -20.31 -8.49 -2.29
N LEU A 315 -19.24 -7.79 -1.90
CA LEU A 315 -19.36 -6.52 -1.18
C LEU A 315 -20.04 -5.43 -2.03
N TRP A 316 -19.76 -5.38 -3.34
CA TRP A 316 -20.46 -4.46 -4.25
C TRP A 316 -21.95 -4.79 -4.39
N LEU A 317 -22.29 -6.07 -4.57
CA LEU A 317 -23.69 -6.50 -4.64
C LEU A 317 -24.45 -6.14 -3.36
N ALA A 318 -23.86 -6.37 -2.19
CA ALA A 318 -24.44 -5.98 -0.91
C ALA A 318 -24.67 -4.46 -0.84
N LEU A 319 -23.68 -3.65 -1.22
CA LEU A 319 -23.82 -2.19 -1.28
C LEU A 319 -24.91 -1.73 -2.27
N HIS A 320 -24.99 -2.39 -3.43
CA HIS A 320 -25.99 -2.07 -4.46
C HIS A 320 -27.41 -2.39 -3.96
N VAL A 321 -27.61 -3.51 -3.28
CA VAL A 321 -28.89 -3.85 -2.63
C VAL A 321 -29.24 -2.82 -1.56
N ILE A 322 -28.31 -2.48 -0.65
CA ILE A 322 -28.56 -1.47 0.39
C ILE A 322 -29.03 -0.14 -0.21
N ARG A 323 -28.38 0.31 -1.29
CA ARG A 323 -28.74 1.56 -2.01
C ARG A 323 -30.08 1.48 -2.71
N THR A 324 -30.36 0.36 -3.39
CA THR A 324 -31.55 0.23 -4.25
C THR A 324 -32.83 0.18 -3.43
N TYR A 325 -32.79 -0.49 -2.29
CA TYR A 325 -33.94 -0.66 -1.41
C TYR A 325 -33.99 0.38 -0.29
N ASP A 326 -33.07 1.36 -0.30
CA ASP A 326 -32.91 2.38 0.74
C ASP A 326 -33.02 1.81 2.16
N LEU A 327 -32.49 0.59 2.35
CA LEU A 327 -32.64 -0.14 3.62
C LEU A 327 -31.98 0.62 4.76
N VAL A 328 -30.88 1.28 4.41
CA VAL A 328 -30.07 2.11 5.28
C VAL A 328 -29.46 3.19 4.40
N HIS A 329 -29.69 4.45 4.76
CA HIS A 329 -29.01 5.57 4.13
C HIS A 329 -27.48 5.32 4.16
N VAL A 330 -26.82 5.37 3.00
CA VAL A 330 -25.36 5.18 2.92
C VAL A 330 -24.70 6.50 3.27
N GLY A 331 -24.77 6.83 4.55
CA GLY A 331 -24.27 8.03 5.19
C GLY A 331 -24.14 7.78 6.69
N TYR A 332 -24.18 8.84 7.47
CA TYR A 332 -24.06 8.74 8.91
C TYR A 332 -25.35 8.19 9.52
N ASN A 333 -25.26 7.05 10.20
CA ASN A 333 -26.33 6.55 11.07
C ASN A 333 -25.80 5.54 12.09
N VAL A 334 -26.65 5.27 13.10
CA VAL A 334 -26.36 4.32 14.18
C VAL A 334 -26.03 2.92 13.65
N PHE A 335 -26.68 2.47 12.58
CA PHE A 335 -26.39 1.15 11.99
C PHE A 335 -24.94 1.06 11.52
N TRP A 336 -24.48 2.03 10.72
CA TRP A 336 -23.10 2.02 10.21
C TRP A 336 -22.07 2.22 11.30
N LEU A 337 -22.35 3.04 12.31
CA LEU A 337 -21.51 3.18 13.49
C LEU A 337 -21.34 1.83 14.21
N CYS A 338 -22.44 1.15 14.53
CA CYS A 338 -22.40 -0.16 15.17
C CYS A 338 -21.68 -1.20 14.31
N ALA A 339 -21.99 -1.25 13.01
CA ALA A 339 -21.36 -2.16 12.07
C ALA A 339 -19.85 -1.92 11.97
N PHE A 340 -19.42 -0.65 11.95
CA PHE A 340 -18.01 -0.28 11.94
C PHE A 340 -17.32 -0.73 13.22
N VAL A 341 -17.87 -0.42 14.39
CA VAL A 341 -17.27 -0.82 15.68
C VAL A 341 -17.12 -2.33 15.78
N VAL A 342 -18.16 -3.09 15.44
CA VAL A 342 -18.15 -4.56 15.50
C VAL A 342 -17.13 -5.14 14.52
N THR A 343 -17.19 -4.75 13.25
CA THR A 343 -16.28 -5.29 12.23
C THR A 343 -14.84 -4.88 12.49
N LYS A 344 -14.61 -3.65 12.95
CA LYS A 344 -13.28 -3.16 13.31
C LYS A 344 -12.70 -3.91 14.50
N PHE A 345 -13.50 -4.17 15.53
CA PHE A 345 -13.07 -4.97 16.68
C PHE A 345 -12.65 -6.38 16.26
N ILE A 346 -13.46 -7.06 15.44
CA ILE A 346 -13.14 -8.41 14.94
C ILE A 346 -11.87 -8.40 14.09
N ALA A 347 -11.74 -7.47 13.14
CA ALA A 347 -10.55 -7.34 12.30
C ALA A 347 -9.28 -7.11 13.13
N THR A 348 -9.37 -6.26 14.16
CA THR A 348 -8.27 -5.96 15.08
C THR A 348 -7.90 -7.18 15.92
N ALA A 349 -8.88 -7.90 16.47
CA ALA A 349 -8.65 -9.11 17.25
C ALA A 349 -7.97 -10.21 16.42
N LEU A 350 -8.36 -10.39 15.15
CA LEU A 350 -7.69 -11.29 14.22
C LEU A 350 -6.23 -10.89 13.96
N GLY A 351 -5.96 -9.59 13.77
CA GLY A 351 -4.61 -9.07 13.59
C GLY A 351 -3.73 -9.33 14.82
N MET A 352 -4.26 -9.11 16.01
CA MET A 352 -3.55 -9.36 17.27
C MET A 352 -3.29 -10.83 17.52
N ARG A 353 -4.26 -11.71 17.23
CA ARG A 353 -4.07 -13.16 17.31
C ARG A 353 -2.95 -13.61 16.36
N LYS A 354 -2.95 -13.11 15.12
CA LYS A 354 -1.93 -13.45 14.12
C LYS A 354 -0.55 -12.96 14.55
N ARG A 355 -0.45 -11.73 15.08
CA ARG A 355 0.79 -11.19 15.66
C ARG A 355 1.32 -12.08 16.77
N SER A 356 0.46 -12.49 17.71
CA SER A 356 0.85 -13.38 18.82
C SER A 356 1.38 -14.73 18.33
N GLN A 357 0.76 -15.32 17.29
CA GLN A 357 1.21 -16.58 16.70
C GLN A 357 2.58 -16.45 16.01
N GLU A 358 2.78 -15.39 15.23
CA GLU A 358 4.06 -15.14 14.54
C GLU A 358 5.19 -14.84 15.54
N LEU A 359 4.93 -14.04 16.58
CA LEU A 359 5.92 -13.76 17.64
C LEU A 359 6.29 -15.02 18.44
N LYS A 360 5.36 -15.94 18.68
CA LYS A 360 5.69 -17.24 19.31
C LYS A 360 6.57 -18.12 18.42
N ALA A 361 6.43 -18.00 17.09
CA ALA A 361 7.23 -18.76 16.14
C ALA A 361 8.64 -18.18 15.94
N THR A 362 8.81 -16.87 16.15
CA THR A 362 10.10 -16.19 16.03
C THR A 362 10.65 -15.87 17.41
N SER A 363 11.71 -16.56 17.86
CA SER A 363 12.39 -16.29 19.14
C SER A 363 13.14 -14.95 19.20
N ASN A 364 12.77 -13.98 18.36
CA ASN A 364 13.51 -12.76 18.14
C ASN A 364 12.74 -11.58 18.74
N ASP A 365 13.39 -10.84 19.63
CA ASP A 365 12.86 -9.60 20.18
C ASP A 365 12.66 -8.60 19.04
N GLY A 366 11.41 -8.29 18.72
CA GLY A 366 11.06 -7.32 17.67
C GLY A 366 11.66 -5.94 17.98
N SER A 367 11.94 -5.15 16.94
CA SER A 367 12.48 -3.80 17.13
C SER A 367 11.52 -2.91 17.93
N MET A 368 12.04 -2.27 18.97
CA MET A 368 11.31 -1.37 19.88
C MET A 368 10.55 -0.26 19.13
N VAL A 369 11.13 0.25 18.03
CA VAL A 369 10.52 1.31 17.20
C VAL A 369 9.22 0.82 16.58
N GLN A 370 9.18 -0.39 16.03
CA GLN A 370 7.97 -0.89 15.37
C GLN A 370 6.88 -1.24 16.38
N ASN A 371 7.25 -1.77 17.56
CA ASN A 371 6.30 -1.95 18.66
C ASN A 371 5.62 -0.62 19.03
N ARG A 372 6.39 0.47 19.15
CA ARG A 372 5.83 1.81 19.40
C ARG A 372 4.85 2.24 18.33
N MET A 373 5.11 1.96 17.04
CA MET A 373 4.17 2.29 15.96
C MET A 373 2.85 1.54 16.06
N VAL A 374 2.90 0.27 16.45
CA VAL A 374 1.68 -0.51 16.70
C VAL A 374 0.86 0.13 17.80
N TYR A 375 1.50 0.52 18.92
CA TYR A 375 0.83 1.26 19.98
C TYR A 375 0.30 2.61 19.49
N THR A 376 1.06 3.36 18.69
CA THR A 376 0.59 4.62 18.09
C THR A 376 -0.66 4.40 17.23
N ALA A 377 -0.70 3.36 16.40
CA ALA A 377 -1.87 3.04 15.60
C ALA A 377 -3.08 2.72 16.48
N PHE A 378 -2.91 1.91 17.54
CA PHE A 378 -3.97 1.61 18.50
C PHE A 378 -4.48 2.86 19.22
N ILE A 379 -3.56 3.69 19.70
CA ILE A 379 -3.86 4.94 20.38
C ILE A 379 -4.58 5.90 19.42
N SER A 380 -4.14 6.02 18.17
CA SER A 380 -4.82 6.81 17.13
C SER A 380 -6.24 6.31 16.88
N TYR A 381 -6.46 4.99 16.82
CA TYR A 381 -7.81 4.44 16.71
C TYR A 381 -8.68 4.74 17.94
N ALA A 382 -8.11 4.67 19.15
CA ALA A 382 -8.84 4.98 20.38
C ALA A 382 -9.23 6.47 20.44
N PHE A 383 -8.29 7.37 20.16
CA PHE A 383 -8.57 8.80 20.05
C PHE A 383 -9.59 9.11 18.97
N LEU A 384 -9.51 8.42 17.84
CA LEU A 384 -10.50 8.59 16.79
C LEU A 384 -11.88 8.11 17.25
N GLY A 385 -11.97 6.92 17.85
CA GLY A 385 -13.24 6.41 18.37
C GLY A 385 -13.85 7.37 19.39
N ALA A 386 -13.02 7.95 20.25
CA ALA A 386 -13.45 8.98 21.20
C ALA A 386 -13.89 10.28 20.51
N TYR A 387 -13.15 10.76 19.50
CA TYR A 387 -13.51 11.94 18.72
C TYR A 387 -14.84 11.75 17.99
N MET A 388 -15.00 10.62 17.32
CA MET A 388 -16.23 10.26 16.61
C MET A 388 -17.40 10.14 17.59
N TYR A 389 -17.22 9.45 18.72
CA TYR A 389 -18.24 9.37 19.77
C TYR A 389 -18.64 10.75 20.31
N TYR A 390 -17.64 11.60 20.60
CA TYR A 390 -17.86 12.95 21.09
C TYR A 390 -18.61 13.82 20.07
N ARG A 391 -18.18 13.82 18.80
CA ARG A 391 -18.83 14.54 17.70
C ARG A 391 -20.30 14.13 17.58
N ASN A 392 -20.54 12.82 17.53
CA ASN A 392 -21.86 12.24 17.31
C ASN A 392 -22.86 12.58 18.41
N ILE A 393 -22.43 12.61 19.67
CA ILE A 393 -23.34 12.85 20.79
C ILE A 393 -23.51 14.34 21.04
N TYR A 394 -22.42 15.11 21.03
CA TYR A 394 -22.46 16.48 21.52
C TYR A 394 -22.73 17.51 20.42
N LEU A 395 -22.29 17.28 19.19
CA LEU A 395 -22.44 18.30 18.13
C LEU A 395 -23.78 18.21 17.41
N GLU A 396 -24.41 17.02 17.35
CA GLU A 396 -25.76 16.89 16.79
C GLU A 396 -26.80 17.55 17.71
N GLU A 397 -26.73 17.33 19.03
CA GLU A 397 -27.63 17.98 19.99
C GLU A 397 -27.52 19.53 19.96
N LEU A 398 -26.31 20.08 19.76
CA LEU A 398 -26.08 21.53 19.68
C LEU A 398 -26.51 22.16 18.35
N TRP A 399 -26.74 21.36 17.30
CA TRP A 399 -27.21 21.86 16.00
C TRP A 399 -28.74 21.81 15.87
N GLU A 400 -29.41 21.01 16.70
CA GLU A 400 -30.88 20.95 16.75
C GLU A 400 -31.50 22.07 17.61
N GLU A 401 -30.71 22.69 18.50
CA GLU A 401 -31.07 23.91 19.26
C GLU A 401 -30.74 25.20 18.50
#